data_AF-A0ABC9E6T7-F1
#
_entry.id   AF-A0ABC9E6T7-F1
#
_cell.length_a   1.000
_cell.length_b   1.000
_cell.length_c   1.000
_cell.angle_alpha   90.00
_cell.angle_beta   90.00
_cell.angle_gamma   90.00
#
_symmetry.space_group_name_H-M   'P 1'
#
loop_
_entity.id
_entity.type
_entity.pdbx_description
1 polymer ?
#
loop_
_entity_poly.entity_id
_entity_poly.type
_entity_poly.pdbx_seq_one_letter_code
_entity_poly.pdbx_strand_id
1 'polypeptide(L)'
;MPSRDGGPAVLHPHQPSPPPPCSFVHIMPHQYPTMVQYAPSVSPFTPSPAAAGGGVKAEVRDVWAGNLDDELSTMASLLPYYPCVCVDTEFPGAVHGSSTPRYLRGPRESYALVKRNVDDLKLLQVGVSLSGPSGRLPVAWQFNLRGFDPAVDPHAPDSVAMLRSQAGMDFATMRDFGARPEDLAAGFYRYGLIPGGGSGEGSLITWVAFSGAYDFAYLTKALTGGRALPETLEGFNALVRGLFGARVLDVKHLARCCGVKGGLEQVAAALGVGRAAGRAHCAGSDSMLTTDVLLAMLDMFFRDTSVLEYAGTIVDLA
;
A
#
# COMPACT_ATOMS: atom_id res chain seq x y z
N MET A 1 -11.32 -72.69 -32.20
CA MET A 1 -11.32 -72.13 -30.83
C MET A 1 -10.20 -72.78 -30.04
N PRO A 2 -9.23 -72.07 -29.44
CA PRO A 2 -8.52 -70.83 -29.83
C PRO A 2 -7.09 -71.12 -30.36
N SER A 3 -6.64 -70.40 -31.40
CA SER A 3 -5.63 -69.32 -31.41
C SER A 3 -4.16 -69.77 -31.27
N ARG A 4 -3.43 -69.68 -32.39
CA ARG A 4 -1.99 -69.90 -32.56
C ARG A 4 -1.39 -68.72 -33.34
N ASP A 5 -0.22 -68.29 -32.87
CA ASP A 5 0.85 -67.55 -33.57
C ASP A 5 0.51 -66.09 -33.96
N GLY A 6 1.36 -65.07 -33.80
CA GLY A 6 2.79 -64.97 -33.48
C GLY A 6 3.32 -63.69 -34.18
N GLY A 7 4.18 -62.92 -33.52
CA GLY A 7 5.03 -61.91 -34.17
C GLY A 7 4.88 -60.45 -33.68
N PRO A 8 6.00 -59.73 -33.41
CA PRO A 8 5.97 -58.34 -32.94
C PRO A 8 5.88 -57.35 -34.11
N ALA A 9 5.06 -56.31 -33.97
CA ALA A 9 4.92 -55.24 -34.96
C ALA A 9 5.74 -54.00 -34.56
N VAL A 10 6.62 -53.61 -35.48
CA VAL A 10 7.47 -52.42 -35.47
C VAL A 10 6.59 -51.17 -35.70
N LEU A 11 6.68 -50.19 -34.80
CA LEU A 11 6.05 -48.87 -34.97
C LEU A 11 7.06 -47.90 -35.60
N HIS A 12 6.77 -47.46 -36.84
CA HIS A 12 7.47 -46.35 -37.49
C HIS A 12 6.82 -45.00 -37.13
N PRO A 13 7.61 -43.91 -37.02
CA PRO A 13 7.13 -42.60 -36.60
C PRO A 13 6.41 -41.86 -37.72
N HIS A 14 5.26 -41.26 -37.42
CA HIS A 14 4.56 -40.34 -38.31
C HIS A 14 5.30 -39.00 -38.41
N GLN A 15 5.69 -38.63 -39.63
CA GLN A 15 6.17 -37.29 -39.99
C GLN A 15 5.01 -36.27 -40.04
N PRO A 16 5.23 -35.00 -39.65
CA PRO A 16 4.24 -33.94 -39.78
C PRO A 16 4.18 -33.38 -41.22
N SER A 17 2.97 -33.02 -41.64
CA SER A 17 2.66 -32.38 -42.93
C SER A 17 3.26 -30.96 -43.04
N PRO A 18 3.65 -30.49 -44.24
CA PRO A 18 4.26 -29.17 -44.42
C PRO A 18 3.21 -28.03 -44.40
N PRO A 19 3.61 -26.79 -44.05
CA PRO A 19 2.71 -25.64 -44.04
C PRO A 19 2.45 -25.09 -45.46
N PRO A 20 1.25 -24.53 -45.74
CA PRO A 20 0.97 -23.81 -46.98
C PRO A 20 1.58 -22.39 -46.99
N PRO A 21 1.81 -21.80 -48.18
CA PRO A 21 2.67 -20.63 -48.37
C PRO A 21 2.00 -19.28 -48.03
N CYS A 22 2.81 -18.32 -47.60
CA CYS A 22 2.44 -16.92 -47.42
C CYS A 22 2.04 -16.25 -48.74
N SER A 23 0.96 -15.47 -48.71
CA SER A 23 0.71 -14.37 -49.66
C SER A 23 0.24 -13.14 -48.88
N PHE A 24 1.08 -12.10 -48.93
CA PHE A 24 0.81 -10.74 -48.45
C PHE A 24 -0.34 -10.10 -49.26
N VAL A 25 -1.15 -9.24 -48.61
CA VAL A 25 -1.29 -7.79 -48.86
C VAL A 25 -2.54 -7.20 -48.15
N HIS A 26 -2.27 -6.22 -47.28
CA HIS A 26 -3.03 -5.02 -46.87
C HIS A 26 -4.41 -5.03 -46.15
N ILE A 27 -4.38 -4.35 -44.97
CA ILE A 27 -5.20 -3.20 -44.53
C ILE A 27 -6.39 -3.44 -43.55
N MET A 28 -6.17 -2.86 -42.35
CA MET A 28 -7.08 -2.23 -41.37
C MET A 28 -7.93 -3.06 -40.38
N PRO A 29 -8.21 -2.47 -39.20
CA PRO A 29 -8.33 -3.19 -37.93
C PRO A 29 -9.79 -3.48 -37.55
N HIS A 30 -10.04 -4.66 -37.02
CA HIS A 30 -11.31 -4.98 -36.36
C HIS A 30 -11.20 -4.76 -34.84
N GLN A 31 -11.82 -3.65 -34.42
CA GLN A 31 -12.73 -3.55 -33.29
C GLN A 31 -12.25 -4.09 -31.93
N TYR A 32 -11.65 -3.18 -31.16
CA TYR A 32 -11.74 -3.24 -29.70
C TYR A 32 -13.19 -2.91 -29.28
N PRO A 33 -13.74 -3.56 -28.23
CA PRO A 33 -15.03 -3.16 -27.69
C PRO A 33 -14.96 -1.71 -27.19
N THR A 34 -15.93 -0.92 -27.61
CA THR A 34 -16.13 0.49 -27.27
C THR A 34 -16.02 0.73 -25.77
N MET A 35 -15.08 1.61 -25.40
CA MET A 35 -15.05 2.26 -24.10
C MET A 35 -16.38 2.97 -23.87
N VAL A 36 -17.06 2.63 -22.77
CA VAL A 36 -18.09 3.49 -22.20
C VAL A 36 -17.40 4.76 -21.77
N GLN A 37 -17.62 5.86 -22.50
CA GLN A 37 -17.15 7.19 -22.12
C GLN A 37 -17.85 7.60 -20.81
N TYR A 38 -17.17 7.39 -19.68
CA TYR A 38 -17.54 8.08 -18.45
C TYR A 38 -16.95 9.49 -18.53
N ALA A 39 -17.78 10.46 -18.89
CA ALA A 39 -17.47 11.86 -18.63
C ALA A 39 -17.36 12.04 -17.11
N PRO A 40 -16.29 12.67 -16.58
CA PRO A 40 -16.21 12.93 -15.15
C PRO A 40 -17.18 14.09 -14.83
N SER A 41 -18.40 13.77 -14.40
CA SER A 41 -19.18 14.76 -13.66
C SER A 41 -18.55 14.88 -12.28
N VAL A 42 -17.82 15.97 -12.06
CA VAL A 42 -17.37 16.37 -10.72
C VAL A 42 -18.62 16.83 -9.97
N SER A 43 -19.31 15.89 -9.32
CA SER A 43 -20.42 16.20 -8.44
C SER A 43 -19.86 16.72 -7.12
N PRO A 44 -20.35 17.86 -6.59
CA PRO A 44 -19.97 18.31 -5.26
C PRO A 44 -20.37 17.26 -4.21
N PHE A 45 -19.47 17.05 -3.25
CA PHE A 45 -19.66 16.16 -2.10
C PHE A 45 -20.95 16.53 -1.36
N THR A 46 -21.91 15.61 -1.33
CA THR A 46 -23.07 15.68 -0.45
C THR A 46 -22.98 14.52 0.53
N PRO A 47 -22.64 14.77 1.81
CA PRO A 47 -22.61 13.69 2.80
C PRO A 47 -24.05 13.18 2.99
N SER A 48 -24.27 11.91 2.63
CA SER A 48 -25.54 11.24 2.92
C SER A 48 -25.57 10.91 4.42
N PRO A 49 -26.65 11.25 5.15
CA PRO A 49 -26.77 10.90 6.55
C PRO A 49 -26.81 9.38 6.66
N ALA A 50 -25.96 8.84 7.53
CA ALA A 50 -25.80 7.42 7.81
C ALA A 50 -27.15 6.69 7.83
N ALA A 51 -27.31 5.73 6.92
CA ALA A 51 -28.40 4.78 6.98
C ALA A 51 -28.21 3.92 8.23
N ALA A 52 -29.04 4.16 9.24
CA ALA A 52 -29.21 3.30 10.40
C ALA A 52 -29.76 1.94 9.96
N GLY A 53 -28.99 0.88 10.19
CA GLY A 53 -29.44 -0.50 9.96
C GLY A 53 -28.29 -1.50 9.94
N GLY A 54 -27.93 -2.07 11.11
CA GLY A 54 -27.02 -3.22 11.23
C GLY A 54 -25.62 -3.00 10.67
N GLY A 55 -24.87 -2.04 11.23
CA GLY A 55 -23.55 -1.66 10.73
C GLY A 55 -22.58 -2.85 10.65
N VAL A 56 -21.98 -3.04 9.48
CA VAL A 56 -20.89 -4.01 9.29
C VAL A 56 -19.77 -3.64 10.25
N LYS A 57 -19.42 -4.57 11.15
CA LYS A 57 -18.36 -4.37 12.14
C LYS A 57 -17.03 -4.22 11.41
N ALA A 58 -16.25 -3.20 11.78
CA ALA A 58 -14.92 -3.02 11.24
C ALA A 58 -13.99 -4.16 11.66
N GLU A 59 -13.10 -4.59 10.77
CA GLU A 59 -12.12 -5.64 11.02
C GLU A 59 -10.74 -5.33 10.42
N VAL A 60 -9.70 -5.88 11.05
CA VAL A 60 -8.33 -5.91 10.53
C VAL A 60 -8.04 -7.35 10.12
N ARG A 61 -7.74 -7.58 8.84
CA ARG A 61 -7.43 -8.89 8.27
C ARG A 61 -5.93 -9.06 8.16
N ASP A 62 -5.39 -10.08 8.83
CA ASP A 62 -4.00 -10.44 8.68
C ASP A 62 -3.76 -11.11 7.32
N VAL A 63 -2.76 -10.60 6.61
CA VAL A 63 -2.28 -11.14 5.34
C VAL A 63 -0.90 -11.73 5.55
N TRP A 64 -0.80 -13.02 5.24
CA TRP A 64 0.39 -13.86 5.33
C TRP A 64 0.75 -14.37 3.94
N ALA A 65 1.83 -15.15 3.80
CA ALA A 65 2.19 -15.74 2.51
C ALA A 65 1.07 -16.61 1.91
N GLY A 66 0.28 -17.29 2.75
CA GLY A 66 -0.74 -18.25 2.31
C GLY A 66 -2.00 -17.64 1.71
N ASN A 67 -2.31 -16.37 2.02
CA ASN A 67 -3.49 -15.66 1.52
C ASN A 67 -3.14 -14.34 0.80
N LEU A 68 -1.86 -14.09 0.52
CA LEU A 68 -1.40 -12.84 -0.06
C LEU A 68 -2.08 -12.50 -1.39
N ASP A 69 -2.14 -13.46 -2.31
CA ASP A 69 -2.65 -13.27 -3.67
C ASP A 69 -4.17 -12.99 -3.64
N ASP A 70 -4.93 -13.75 -2.85
CA ASP A 70 -6.38 -13.61 -2.68
C ASP A 70 -6.75 -12.23 -2.12
N GLU A 71 -6.03 -11.77 -1.09
CA GLU A 71 -6.30 -10.49 -0.43
C GLU A 71 -5.90 -9.30 -1.30
N LEU A 72 -4.79 -9.38 -2.05
CA LEU A 72 -4.41 -8.35 -3.01
C LEU A 72 -5.39 -8.28 -4.19
N SER A 73 -5.85 -9.43 -4.70
CA SER A 73 -6.89 -9.49 -5.73
C SER A 73 -8.19 -8.84 -5.25
N THR A 74 -8.60 -9.15 -4.00
CA THR A 74 -9.78 -8.57 -3.37
C THR A 74 -9.63 -7.05 -3.25
N MET A 75 -8.50 -6.58 -2.72
CA MET A 75 -8.21 -5.15 -2.59
C MET A 75 -8.29 -4.43 -3.94
N ALA A 76 -7.68 -4.98 -4.99
CA ALA A 76 -7.69 -4.38 -6.32
C ALA A 76 -9.10 -4.28 -6.92
N SER A 77 -9.96 -5.28 -6.68
CA SER A 77 -11.36 -5.25 -7.12
C SER A 77 -12.18 -4.13 -6.47
N LEU A 78 -11.73 -3.62 -5.31
CA LEU A 78 -12.42 -2.60 -4.51
C LEU A 78 -11.93 -1.17 -4.82
N LEU A 79 -10.75 -1.00 -5.41
CA LEU A 79 -10.18 0.32 -5.75
C LEU A 79 -11.07 1.22 -6.62
N PRO A 80 -11.86 0.71 -7.59
CA PRO A 80 -12.78 1.56 -8.35
C PRO A 80 -13.84 2.26 -7.48
N TYR A 81 -14.18 1.68 -6.32
CA TYR A 81 -15.17 2.20 -5.39
C TYR A 81 -14.54 2.94 -4.20
N TYR A 82 -13.33 2.52 -3.82
CA TYR A 82 -12.56 3.07 -2.71
C TYR A 82 -11.15 3.50 -3.17
N PRO A 83 -11.03 4.58 -3.97
CA PRO A 83 -9.79 4.99 -4.61
C PRO A 83 -8.83 5.75 -3.67
N CYS A 84 -9.07 5.81 -2.37
CA CYS A 84 -8.19 6.41 -1.39
C CYS A 84 -7.53 5.31 -0.56
N VAL A 85 -6.24 5.10 -0.76
CA VAL A 85 -5.42 4.05 -0.14
C VAL A 85 -4.63 4.70 0.99
N CYS A 86 -5.00 4.39 2.23
CA CYS A 86 -4.26 4.83 3.40
C CYS A 86 -3.29 3.73 3.83
N VAL A 87 -2.05 4.11 4.09
CA VAL A 87 -0.97 3.23 4.53
C VAL A 87 -0.41 3.66 5.88
N ASP A 88 0.08 2.66 6.60
CA ASP A 88 0.89 2.80 7.81
C ASP A 88 1.87 1.61 7.84
N THR A 89 3.03 1.77 8.47
CA THR A 89 4.05 0.71 8.52
C THR A 89 4.62 0.52 9.92
N GLU A 90 4.90 -0.75 10.26
CA GLU A 90 5.65 -1.08 11.47
C GLU A 90 7.04 -1.60 11.11
N PHE A 91 8.04 -1.12 11.85
CA PHE A 91 9.45 -1.40 11.62
C PHE A 91 10.22 -1.33 12.95
N PRO A 92 11.44 -1.88 13.05
CA PRO A 92 12.12 -2.09 14.33
C PRO A 92 12.80 -0.82 14.86
N GLY A 93 12.13 0.33 14.77
CA GLY A 93 12.57 1.63 15.26
C GLY A 93 13.63 2.31 14.38
N ALA A 94 14.59 2.96 15.03
CA ALA A 94 15.69 3.66 14.38
C ALA A 94 17.00 3.36 15.11
N VAL A 95 18.04 3.00 14.35
CA VAL A 95 19.40 2.73 14.87
C VAL A 95 20.36 3.86 14.58
N HIS A 96 20.01 4.75 13.63
CA HIS A 96 20.72 5.99 13.36
C HIS A 96 19.94 7.16 13.95
N GLY A 97 20.63 8.05 14.65
CA GLY A 97 20.11 9.31 15.18
C GLY A 97 20.69 10.54 14.48
N SER A 98 20.15 11.71 14.80
CA SER A 98 20.78 13.01 14.54
C SER A 98 20.93 13.76 15.86
N SER A 99 22.04 14.50 16.01
CA SER A 99 22.21 15.43 17.13
C SER A 99 21.33 16.68 17.00
N THR A 100 20.85 16.97 15.79
CA THR A 100 19.92 18.08 15.53
C THR A 100 18.51 17.69 15.98
N PRO A 101 17.89 18.45 16.91
CA PRO A 101 16.51 18.20 17.32
C PRO A 101 15.56 18.17 16.14
N ARG A 102 14.55 17.29 16.15
CA ARG A 102 13.64 17.07 15.01
C ARG A 102 13.01 18.35 14.46
N TYR A 103 12.63 19.29 15.32
CA TYR A 103 12.00 20.55 14.95
C TYR A 103 12.96 21.59 14.31
N LEU A 104 14.28 21.35 14.38
CA LEU A 104 15.31 22.20 13.76
C LEU A 104 15.87 21.60 12.47
N ARG A 105 15.53 20.35 12.13
CA ARG A 105 16.06 19.68 10.94
C ARG A 105 15.39 20.19 9.69
N GLY A 106 16.19 20.53 8.69
CA GLY A 106 15.71 20.82 7.35
C GLY A 106 15.31 19.54 6.59
N PRO A 107 14.52 19.66 5.51
CA PRO A 107 14.01 18.50 4.75
C PRO A 107 15.09 17.51 4.29
N ARG A 108 16.22 18.01 3.79
CA ARG A 108 17.32 17.15 3.30
C ARG A 108 18.01 16.37 4.43
N GLU A 109 18.16 16.97 5.60
CA GLU A 109 18.73 16.29 6.77
C GLU A 109 17.75 15.23 7.32
N SER A 110 16.46 15.58 7.39
CA SER A 110 15.40 14.63 7.75
C SER A 110 15.38 13.44 6.81
N TYR A 111 15.43 13.67 5.50
CA TYR A 111 15.51 12.61 4.49
C TYR A 111 16.75 11.74 4.64
N ALA A 112 17.94 12.34 4.81
CA ALA A 112 19.17 11.58 4.99
C ALA A 112 19.09 10.63 6.21
N LEU A 113 18.41 11.04 7.29
CA LEU A 113 18.19 10.17 8.44
C LEU A 113 17.17 9.06 8.15
N VAL A 114 16.06 9.38 7.47
CA VAL A 114 15.06 8.39 7.04
C VAL A 114 15.73 7.33 6.17
N LYS A 115 16.45 7.76 5.12
CA LYS A 115 17.18 6.87 4.21
C LYS A 115 18.10 5.92 4.96
N ARG A 116 18.98 6.44 5.82
CA ARG A 116 19.94 5.59 6.57
C ARG A 116 19.27 4.52 7.41
N ASN A 117 18.18 4.87 8.11
CA ASN A 117 17.44 3.88 8.89
C ASN A 117 16.69 2.89 8.01
N VAL A 118 16.01 3.36 6.97
CA VAL A 118 15.22 2.49 6.07
C VAL A 118 16.11 1.55 5.27
N ASP A 119 17.31 1.98 4.84
CA ASP A 119 18.26 1.14 4.12
C ASP A 119 18.81 0.01 5.01
N ASP A 120 19.06 0.27 6.30
CA ASP A 120 19.66 -0.69 7.23
C ASP A 120 18.67 -1.56 8.00
N LEU A 121 17.39 -1.17 8.05
CA LEU A 121 16.34 -1.87 8.80
C LEU A 121 15.34 -2.58 7.88
N LYS A 122 14.63 -3.55 8.46
CA LYS A 122 13.64 -4.39 7.77
C LYS A 122 12.23 -3.91 8.08
N LEU A 123 11.39 -3.85 7.05
CA LEU A 123 9.95 -3.61 7.18
C LEU A 123 9.27 -4.84 7.80
N LEU A 124 8.37 -4.65 8.77
CA LEU A 124 7.73 -5.72 9.52
C LEU A 124 6.27 -5.88 9.12
N GLN A 125 5.51 -4.78 9.13
CA GLN A 125 4.12 -4.79 8.68
C GLN A 125 3.81 -3.62 7.74
N VAL A 126 2.84 -3.85 6.86
CA VAL A 126 2.17 -2.80 6.09
C VAL A 126 0.68 -2.87 6.39
N GLY A 127 0.12 -1.76 6.84
CA GLY A 127 -1.31 -1.55 6.98
C GLY A 127 -1.86 -0.90 5.73
N VAL A 128 -2.98 -1.39 5.23
CA VAL A 128 -3.72 -0.75 4.14
C VAL A 128 -5.19 -0.68 4.48
N SER A 129 -5.77 0.50 4.38
CA SER A 129 -7.22 0.70 4.46
C SER A 129 -7.71 1.53 3.29
N LEU A 130 -8.93 1.25 2.85
CA LEU A 130 -9.51 1.89 1.67
C LEU A 130 -10.67 2.81 2.07
N SER A 131 -10.77 3.95 1.39
CA SER A 131 -11.90 4.87 1.49
C SER A 131 -12.25 5.48 0.13
N GLY A 132 -13.44 6.06 0.04
CA GLY A 132 -13.93 6.66 -1.20
C GLY A 132 -15.18 7.53 -0.95
N PRO A 133 -15.94 7.85 -2.02
CA PRO A 133 -17.16 8.65 -1.90
C PRO A 133 -18.20 8.06 -0.93
N SER A 134 -18.21 6.74 -0.76
CA SER A 134 -19.10 6.03 0.17
C SER A 134 -18.55 5.93 1.61
N GLY A 135 -17.47 6.65 1.92
CA GLY A 135 -16.77 6.57 3.21
C GLY A 135 -15.69 5.48 3.24
N ARG A 136 -15.34 5.02 4.44
CA ARG A 136 -14.32 3.99 4.65
C ARG A 136 -14.88 2.58 4.45
N LEU A 137 -14.10 1.70 3.81
CA LEU A 137 -14.37 0.27 3.79
C LEU A 137 -14.21 -0.32 5.21
N PRO A 138 -15.12 -1.18 5.71
CA PRO A 138 -15.03 -1.75 7.06
C PRO A 138 -13.90 -2.79 7.23
N VAL A 139 -12.94 -2.85 6.32
CA VAL A 139 -11.81 -3.79 6.33
C VAL A 139 -10.51 -3.00 6.16
N ALA A 140 -9.53 -3.32 6.99
CA ALA A 140 -8.13 -3.00 6.73
C ALA A 140 -7.31 -4.29 6.59
N TRP A 141 -6.30 -4.26 5.75
CA TRP A 141 -5.34 -5.34 5.57
C TRP A 141 -4.09 -5.06 6.37
N GLN A 142 -3.57 -6.07 7.04
CA GLN A 142 -2.31 -6.04 7.76
C GLN A 142 -1.38 -7.09 7.16
N PHE A 143 -0.51 -6.66 6.25
CA PHE A 143 0.50 -7.53 5.65
C PHE A 143 1.62 -7.76 6.64
N ASN A 144 1.80 -9.01 7.05
CA ASN A 144 2.86 -9.43 7.95
C ASN A 144 4.05 -9.94 7.12
N LEU A 145 5.22 -9.32 7.25
CA LEU A 145 6.38 -9.64 6.42
C LEU A 145 7.38 -10.55 7.14
N ARG A 146 7.92 -11.52 6.39
CA ARG A 146 9.01 -12.36 6.88
C ARG A 146 10.36 -11.71 6.61
N GLY A 147 11.37 -12.19 7.33
CA GLY A 147 12.78 -11.87 7.07
C GLY A 147 13.46 -11.11 8.19
N PHE A 148 12.75 -10.63 9.20
CA PHE A 148 13.34 -10.05 10.41
C PHE A 148 13.57 -11.13 11.48
N ASP A 149 14.76 -11.13 12.06
CA ASP A 149 15.15 -11.94 13.21
C ASP A 149 15.82 -11.05 14.28
N PRO A 150 15.16 -10.84 15.43
CA PRO A 150 15.70 -9.98 16.49
C PRO A 150 17.01 -10.50 17.10
N ALA A 151 17.43 -11.74 16.83
CA ALA A 151 18.70 -12.27 17.30
C ALA A 151 19.91 -11.75 16.49
N VAL A 152 19.71 -11.35 15.24
CA VAL A 152 20.81 -11.00 14.32
C VAL A 152 20.62 -9.68 13.58
N ASP A 153 19.38 -9.22 13.41
CA ASP A 153 19.09 -8.01 12.66
C ASP A 153 19.22 -6.74 13.52
N PRO A 154 19.74 -5.64 12.94
CA PRO A 154 19.76 -4.35 13.62
C PRO A 154 18.35 -3.89 13.99
N HIS A 155 18.19 -3.35 15.20
CA HIS A 155 16.94 -2.82 15.69
C HIS A 155 17.15 -1.91 16.91
N ALA A 156 16.16 -1.07 17.20
CA ALA A 156 16.03 -0.42 18.49
C ALA A 156 15.39 -1.39 19.51
N PRO A 157 16.06 -1.75 20.62
CA PRO A 157 15.54 -2.72 21.59
C PRO A 157 14.17 -2.33 22.15
N ASP A 158 13.98 -1.05 22.48
CA ASP A 158 12.72 -0.54 23.04
C ASP A 158 11.57 -0.65 22.03
N SER A 159 11.84 -0.41 20.74
CA SER A 159 10.84 -0.56 19.68
C SER A 159 10.41 -2.02 19.52
N VAL A 160 11.37 -2.96 19.49
CA VAL A 160 11.06 -4.41 19.39
C VAL A 160 10.32 -4.90 20.64
N ALA A 161 10.69 -4.42 21.82
CA ALA A 161 9.99 -4.75 23.07
C ALA A 161 8.54 -4.22 23.07
N MET A 162 8.33 -2.99 22.59
CA MET A 162 7.00 -2.40 22.46
C MET A 162 6.15 -3.13 21.42
N LEU A 163 6.68 -3.44 20.24
CA LEU A 163 5.98 -4.22 19.21
C LEU A 163 5.59 -5.62 19.72
N ARG A 164 6.46 -6.28 20.49
CA ARG A 164 6.12 -7.58 21.08
C ARG A 164 5.02 -7.46 22.15
N SER A 165 5.14 -6.50 23.05
CA SER A 165 4.30 -6.43 24.25
C SER A 165 2.97 -5.71 24.04
N GLN A 166 2.95 -4.65 23.23
CA GLN A 166 1.78 -3.80 23.01
C GLN A 166 1.06 -4.18 21.71
N ALA A 167 1.80 -4.27 20.60
CA ALA A 167 1.24 -4.67 19.30
C ALA A 167 1.01 -6.18 19.18
N GLY A 168 1.58 -6.98 20.09
CA GLY A 168 1.47 -8.44 20.09
C GLY A 168 2.13 -9.09 18.88
N MET A 169 3.20 -8.48 18.36
CA MET A 169 3.92 -8.98 17.21
C MET A 169 4.73 -10.23 17.59
N ASP A 170 4.42 -11.36 16.93
CA ASP A 170 5.16 -12.61 17.06
C ASP A 170 6.14 -12.76 15.89
N PHE A 171 7.39 -12.38 16.13
CA PHE A 171 8.46 -12.45 15.15
C PHE A 171 8.76 -13.88 14.66
N ALA A 172 8.53 -14.91 15.47
CA ALA A 172 8.72 -16.29 15.04
C ALA A 172 7.65 -16.68 14.02
N THR A 173 6.39 -16.38 14.31
CA THR A 173 5.26 -16.57 13.38
C THR A 173 5.47 -15.75 12.10
N MET A 174 5.93 -14.51 12.19
CA MET A 174 6.23 -13.69 11.01
C MET A 174 7.35 -14.27 10.15
N ARG A 175 8.43 -14.77 10.75
CA ARG A 175 9.52 -15.43 10.03
C ARG A 175 9.02 -16.65 9.25
N ASP A 176 8.16 -17.46 9.88
CA ASP A 176 7.76 -18.76 9.33
C ASP A 176 6.62 -18.59 8.29
N PHE A 177 5.68 -17.67 8.53
CA PHE A 177 4.44 -17.53 7.74
C PHE A 177 4.26 -16.19 7.02
N GLY A 178 5.02 -15.15 7.35
CA GLY A 178 4.89 -13.81 6.76
C GLY A 178 5.07 -13.80 5.24
N ALA A 179 4.52 -12.82 4.52
CA ALA A 179 4.80 -12.66 3.10
C ALA A 179 6.27 -12.27 2.89
N ARG A 180 6.87 -12.68 1.77
CA ARG A 180 8.16 -12.12 1.35
C ARG A 180 7.92 -10.69 0.84
N PRO A 181 8.76 -9.69 1.20
CA PRO A 181 8.62 -8.33 0.67
C PRO A 181 8.58 -8.28 -0.86
N GLU A 182 9.30 -9.19 -1.53
CA GLU A 182 9.33 -9.29 -3.00
C GLU A 182 8.00 -9.79 -3.57
N ASP A 183 7.32 -10.71 -2.88
CA ASP A 183 6.00 -11.20 -3.30
C ASP A 183 4.93 -10.12 -3.11
N LEU A 184 5.01 -9.36 -2.02
CA LEU A 184 4.15 -8.19 -1.80
C LEU A 184 4.32 -7.19 -2.94
N ALA A 185 5.58 -6.83 -3.26
CA ALA A 185 5.88 -5.90 -4.34
C ALA A 185 5.38 -6.40 -5.70
N ALA A 186 5.66 -7.67 -6.03
CA ALA A 186 5.18 -8.28 -7.25
C ALA A 186 3.65 -8.27 -7.36
N GLY A 187 2.96 -8.51 -6.24
CA GLY A 187 1.51 -8.42 -6.15
C GLY A 187 0.98 -6.99 -6.38
N PHE A 188 1.62 -5.98 -5.79
CA PHE A 188 1.25 -4.57 -6.02
C PHE A 188 1.30 -4.18 -7.49
N TYR A 189 2.32 -4.63 -8.22
CA TYR A 189 2.41 -4.43 -9.67
C TYR A 189 1.38 -5.29 -10.43
N ARG A 190 1.27 -6.59 -10.11
CA ARG A 190 0.37 -7.54 -10.79
C ARG A 190 -1.09 -7.07 -10.74
N TYR A 191 -1.53 -6.55 -9.60
CA TYR A 191 -2.90 -6.14 -9.37
C TYR A 191 -3.15 -4.65 -9.63
N GLY A 192 -2.17 -3.93 -10.18
CA GLY A 192 -2.33 -2.54 -10.59
C GLY A 192 -2.56 -1.56 -9.44
N LEU A 193 -2.09 -1.89 -8.23
CA LEU A 193 -2.13 -1.00 -7.06
C LEU A 193 -1.19 0.21 -7.27
N ILE A 194 -0.10 0.02 -8.02
CA ILE A 194 0.87 1.07 -8.38
C ILE A 194 1.06 1.12 -9.91
N PRO A 195 1.46 2.27 -10.48
CA PRO A 195 1.76 2.40 -11.90
C PRO A 195 2.97 1.50 -12.27
N GLY A 196 2.73 0.48 -13.10
CA GLY A 196 3.77 -0.45 -13.52
C GLY A 196 3.27 -1.86 -13.81
N GLY A 197 2.25 -2.01 -14.67
CA GLY A 197 1.71 -3.34 -14.99
C GLY A 197 0.52 -3.37 -15.97
N GLY A 198 0.27 -2.29 -16.72
CA GLY A 198 -0.79 -2.26 -17.74
C GLY A 198 -1.94 -1.27 -17.49
N SER A 199 -2.01 -0.62 -16.33
CA SER A 199 -2.85 0.57 -16.12
C SER A 199 -2.03 1.82 -16.44
N GLY A 200 -2.33 2.44 -17.59
CA GLY A 200 -1.69 3.66 -18.06
C GLY A 200 -1.97 4.88 -17.17
N GLU A 201 -1.43 6.03 -17.56
CA GLU A 201 -1.79 7.35 -17.03
C GLU A 201 -3.31 7.45 -16.84
N GLY A 202 -3.75 7.53 -15.58
CA GLY A 202 -5.18 7.49 -15.26
C GLY A 202 -5.54 6.91 -13.89
N SER A 203 -4.61 6.33 -13.13
CA SER A 203 -4.91 5.92 -11.75
C SER A 203 -5.26 7.14 -10.89
N LEU A 204 -6.53 7.26 -10.52
CA LEU A 204 -7.06 8.32 -9.64
C LEU A 204 -6.81 8.01 -8.15
N ILE A 205 -5.95 7.04 -7.85
CA ILE A 205 -5.66 6.63 -6.48
C ILE A 205 -5.05 7.81 -5.71
N THR A 206 -5.60 8.07 -4.54
CA THR A 206 -5.01 8.99 -3.56
C THR A 206 -4.31 8.16 -2.50
N TRP A 207 -3.01 8.34 -2.35
CA TRP A 207 -2.22 7.68 -1.32
C TRP A 207 -2.15 8.56 -0.08
N VAL A 208 -2.35 7.97 1.09
CA VAL A 208 -2.47 8.69 2.35
C VAL A 208 -1.62 8.02 3.42
N ALA A 209 -0.95 8.79 4.25
CA ALA A 209 -0.29 8.31 5.47
C ALA A 209 -0.39 9.38 6.57
N PHE A 210 -0.05 9.03 7.82
CA PHE A 210 0.09 10.00 8.91
C PHE A 210 1.56 10.14 9.31
N SER A 211 2.18 11.31 9.11
CA SER A 211 3.63 11.48 9.32
C SER A 211 4.47 10.57 8.40
N GLY A 212 4.08 10.50 7.12
CA GLY A 212 4.35 9.39 6.20
C GLY A 212 5.78 9.21 5.69
N ALA A 213 6.77 9.94 6.21
CA ALA A 213 8.13 9.93 5.69
C ALA A 213 8.75 8.53 5.70
N TYR A 214 8.60 7.78 6.79
CA TYR A 214 9.09 6.41 6.89
C TYR A 214 8.19 5.42 6.13
N ASP A 215 6.87 5.58 6.17
CA ASP A 215 5.93 4.68 5.51
C ASP A 215 6.17 4.63 4.00
N PHE A 216 6.22 5.80 3.36
CA PHE A 216 6.52 5.89 1.93
C PHE A 216 7.94 5.44 1.60
N ALA A 217 8.91 5.67 2.49
CA ALA A 217 10.29 5.21 2.28
C ALA A 217 10.40 3.68 2.31
N TYR A 218 9.81 3.01 3.29
CA TYR A 218 9.80 1.55 3.36
C TYR A 218 9.03 0.92 2.20
N LEU A 219 7.84 1.45 1.87
CA LEU A 219 7.08 0.98 0.71
C LEU A 219 7.86 1.18 -0.59
N THR A 220 8.49 2.34 -0.78
CA THR A 220 9.35 2.60 -1.95
C THR A 220 10.49 1.60 -2.04
N LYS A 221 11.18 1.32 -0.93
CA LYS A 221 12.26 0.32 -0.88
C LYS A 221 11.74 -1.07 -1.27
N ALA A 222 10.62 -1.51 -0.68
CA ALA A 222 10.01 -2.80 -0.98
C ALA A 222 9.62 -2.91 -2.47
N LEU A 223 8.90 -1.91 -2.99
CA LEU A 223 8.42 -1.87 -4.38
C LEU A 223 9.55 -1.79 -5.40
N THR A 224 10.71 -1.26 -5.03
CA THR A 224 11.89 -1.18 -5.91
C THR A 224 12.85 -2.37 -5.76
N GLY A 225 12.37 -3.48 -5.20
CA GLY A 225 13.12 -4.73 -5.07
C GLY A 225 14.17 -4.70 -3.96
N GLY A 226 13.92 -3.93 -2.90
CA GLY A 226 14.81 -3.82 -1.74
C GLY A 226 16.07 -2.98 -1.99
N ARG A 227 16.16 -2.27 -3.12
CA ARG A 227 17.30 -1.40 -3.44
C ARG A 227 17.39 -0.23 -2.46
N ALA A 228 18.62 0.23 -2.21
CA ALA A 228 18.85 1.43 -1.42
C ALA A 228 18.08 2.62 -2.00
N LEU A 229 17.53 3.45 -1.12
CA LEU A 229 16.77 4.64 -1.52
C LEU A 229 17.67 5.65 -2.25
N PRO A 230 17.12 6.55 -3.09
CA PRO A 230 17.92 7.55 -3.81
C PRO A 230 18.79 8.42 -2.87
N GLU A 231 19.98 8.82 -3.31
CA GLU A 231 20.90 9.59 -2.44
C GLU A 231 20.37 10.99 -2.08
N THR A 232 19.52 11.58 -2.93
CA THR A 232 18.96 12.92 -2.72
C THR A 232 17.47 12.88 -2.43
N LEU A 233 16.99 13.87 -1.66
CA LEU A 233 15.56 14.07 -1.39
C LEU A 233 14.78 14.27 -2.69
N GLU A 234 15.35 15.01 -3.65
CA GLU A 234 14.75 15.26 -4.96
C GLU A 234 14.58 13.96 -5.75
N GLY A 235 15.58 13.07 -5.72
CA GLY A 235 15.49 11.75 -6.34
C GLY A 235 14.46 10.85 -5.67
N PHE A 236 14.36 10.91 -4.34
CA PHE A 236 13.34 10.19 -3.57
C PHE A 236 11.93 10.69 -3.91
N ASN A 237 11.71 12.00 -3.91
CA ASN A 237 10.41 12.58 -4.24
C ASN A 237 9.99 12.25 -5.68
N ALA A 238 10.93 12.23 -6.63
CA ALA A 238 10.65 11.79 -8.00
C ALA A 238 10.23 10.32 -8.07
N LEU A 239 10.88 9.45 -7.28
CA LEU A 239 10.55 8.03 -7.21
C LEU A 239 9.19 7.78 -6.53
N VAL A 240 8.91 8.46 -5.42
CA VAL A 240 7.59 8.44 -4.74
C VAL A 240 6.50 8.89 -5.73
N ARG A 241 6.72 9.97 -6.47
CA ARG A 241 5.77 10.44 -7.49
C ARG A 241 5.55 9.43 -8.61
N GLY A 242 6.59 8.71 -9.03
CA GLY A 242 6.50 7.65 -10.02
C GLY A 242 5.68 6.44 -9.55
N LEU A 243 5.81 6.06 -8.27
CA LEU A 243 5.13 4.89 -7.68
C LEU A 243 3.71 5.19 -7.18
N PHE A 244 3.47 6.37 -6.62
CA PHE A 244 2.23 6.70 -5.92
C PHE A 244 1.45 7.84 -6.60
N GLY A 245 1.97 8.39 -7.69
CA GLY A 245 1.35 9.50 -8.41
C GLY A 245 1.49 10.85 -7.70
N ALA A 246 0.69 11.83 -8.13
CA ALA A 246 0.72 13.18 -7.58
C ALA A 246 -0.18 13.38 -6.35
N ARG A 247 -1.12 12.45 -6.10
CA ARG A 247 -2.15 12.56 -5.05
C ARG A 247 -1.68 11.87 -3.77
N VAL A 248 -0.60 12.37 -3.20
CA VAL A 248 -0.04 11.88 -1.92
C VAL A 248 -0.39 12.86 -0.81
N LEU A 249 -1.12 12.42 0.21
CA LEU A 249 -1.52 13.24 1.35
C LEU A 249 -0.85 12.76 2.64
N ASP A 250 -0.34 13.70 3.42
CA ASP A 250 0.06 13.45 4.81
C ASP A 250 -0.97 14.06 5.76
N VAL A 251 -1.73 13.20 6.45
CA VAL A 251 -2.82 13.62 7.35
C VAL A 251 -2.29 14.47 8.49
N LYS A 252 -1.05 14.28 8.91
CA LYS A 252 -0.44 15.12 9.95
C LYS A 252 -0.10 16.51 9.44
N HIS A 253 0.26 16.64 8.16
CA HIS A 253 0.40 17.95 7.53
C HIS A 253 -0.95 18.67 7.50
N LEU A 254 -2.00 17.98 7.03
CA LEU A 254 -3.37 18.52 7.03
C LEU A 254 -3.79 18.97 8.44
N ALA A 255 -3.53 18.14 9.46
CA ALA A 255 -3.95 18.43 10.84
C ALA A 255 -3.28 19.71 11.35
N ARG A 256 -1.99 19.88 11.05
CA ARG A 256 -1.24 21.11 11.38
C ARG A 256 -1.82 22.34 10.69
N CYS A 257 -2.21 22.23 9.42
CA CYS A 257 -2.87 23.32 8.68
C CYS A 257 -4.22 23.72 9.31
N CYS A 258 -4.93 22.77 9.91
CA CYS A 258 -6.17 23.01 10.64
C CYS A 258 -5.95 23.37 12.12
N GLY A 259 -4.70 23.57 12.57
CA GLY A 259 -4.38 23.93 13.95
C GLY A 259 -4.41 22.78 14.96
N VAL A 260 -4.60 21.54 14.51
CA VAL A 260 -4.60 20.32 15.35
C VAL A 260 -3.17 19.75 15.43
N LYS A 261 -2.70 19.46 16.65
CA LYS A 261 -1.32 19.01 16.89
C LYS A 261 -1.31 17.71 17.69
N GLY A 262 -0.35 16.84 17.38
CA GLY A 262 -0.12 15.61 18.14
C GLY A 262 0.37 14.44 17.28
N GLY A 263 0.50 13.28 17.93
CA GLY A 263 0.53 11.97 17.26
C GLY A 263 -0.88 11.54 16.82
N LEU A 264 -0.98 10.42 16.10
CA LEU A 264 -2.23 9.94 15.49
C LEU A 264 -3.36 9.84 16.54
N GLU A 265 -3.11 9.18 17.67
CA GLU A 265 -4.09 9.03 18.76
C GLU A 265 -4.55 10.37 19.35
N GLN A 266 -3.63 11.33 19.50
CA GLN A 266 -3.97 12.66 20.02
C GLN A 266 -4.82 13.45 19.03
N VAL A 267 -4.52 13.36 17.73
CA VAL A 267 -5.30 13.99 16.67
C VAL A 267 -6.68 13.33 16.58
N ALA A 268 -6.76 12.00 16.63
CA ALA A 268 -8.03 11.27 16.64
C ALA A 268 -8.91 11.68 17.83
N ALA A 269 -8.34 11.71 19.04
CA ALA A 269 -9.06 12.15 20.24
C ALA A 269 -9.56 13.60 20.13
N ALA A 270 -8.74 14.51 19.57
CA ALA A 270 -9.13 15.90 19.36
C ALA A 270 -10.29 16.07 18.37
N LEU A 271 -10.44 15.13 17.42
CA LEU A 271 -11.52 15.11 16.44
C LEU A 271 -12.71 14.24 16.87
N GLY A 272 -12.68 13.65 18.06
CA GLY A 272 -13.73 12.75 18.54
C GLY A 272 -13.79 11.41 17.79
N VAL A 273 -12.69 11.01 17.13
CA VAL A 273 -12.59 9.75 16.39
C VAL A 273 -12.01 8.67 17.29
N GLY A 274 -12.67 7.52 17.34
CA GLY A 274 -12.21 6.33 18.07
C GLY A 274 -11.72 5.24 17.13
N ARG A 275 -10.78 4.42 17.60
CA ARG A 275 -10.28 3.25 16.87
C ARG A 275 -11.40 2.23 16.66
N ALA A 276 -11.73 1.96 15.40
CA ALA A 276 -12.85 1.10 15.04
C ALA A 276 -12.56 -0.41 15.18
N ALA A 277 -11.31 -0.84 14.96
CA ALA A 277 -10.89 -2.23 15.04
C ALA A 277 -9.38 -2.33 15.29
N GLY A 278 -8.94 -3.42 15.93
CA GLY A 278 -7.52 -3.68 16.20
C GLY A 278 -6.96 -2.92 17.42
N ARG A 279 -5.64 -2.89 17.53
CA ARG A 279 -4.89 -2.24 18.61
C ARG A 279 -3.99 -1.13 18.05
N ALA A 280 -3.62 -0.17 18.88
CA ALA A 280 -2.58 0.78 18.54
C ALA A 280 -1.24 0.07 18.29
N HIS A 281 -0.39 0.68 17.45
CA HIS A 281 0.91 0.13 17.05
C HIS A 281 0.80 -1.15 16.22
N CYS A 282 -0.31 -1.30 15.50
CA CYS A 282 -0.52 -2.35 14.52
C CYS A 282 -0.89 -1.69 13.20
N ALA A 283 -0.10 -1.93 12.16
CA ALA A 283 -0.17 -1.15 10.92
C ALA A 283 -1.59 -1.09 10.33
N GLY A 284 -2.31 -2.22 10.26
CA GLY A 284 -3.67 -2.25 9.70
C GLY A 284 -4.69 -1.46 10.53
N SER A 285 -4.51 -1.44 11.85
CA SER A 285 -5.38 -0.68 12.75
C SER A 285 -5.06 0.83 12.68
N ASP A 286 -3.78 1.19 12.60
CA ASP A 286 -3.31 2.58 12.51
C ASP A 286 -3.61 3.20 11.14
N SER A 287 -3.56 2.43 10.05
CA SER A 287 -4.04 2.89 8.74
C SER A 287 -5.55 3.17 8.75
N MET A 288 -6.33 2.31 9.41
CA MET A 288 -7.78 2.48 9.56
C MET A 288 -8.10 3.75 10.37
N LEU A 289 -7.42 3.94 11.51
CA LEU A 289 -7.59 5.14 12.34
C LEU A 289 -7.17 6.40 11.57
N THR A 290 -6.08 6.34 10.81
CA THR A 290 -5.65 7.45 9.92
C THR A 290 -6.71 7.78 8.88
N THR A 291 -7.38 6.77 8.32
CA THR A 291 -8.48 6.96 7.38
C THR A 291 -9.68 7.64 8.03
N ASP A 292 -10.08 7.19 9.23
CA ASP A 292 -11.18 7.79 9.97
C ASP A 292 -10.88 9.25 10.37
N VAL A 293 -9.64 9.55 10.77
CA VAL A 293 -9.16 10.91 11.02
C VAL A 293 -9.25 11.77 9.75
N LEU A 294 -8.76 11.27 8.60
CA LEU A 294 -8.88 11.99 7.34
C LEU A 294 -10.34 12.32 7.02
N LEU A 295 -11.24 11.33 7.09
CA LEU A 295 -12.65 11.55 6.79
C LEU A 295 -13.31 12.58 7.72
N ALA A 296 -13.01 12.53 9.03
CA ALA A 296 -13.47 13.53 9.98
C ALA A 296 -12.94 14.93 9.64
N MET A 297 -11.67 15.04 9.26
CA MET A 297 -11.10 16.32 8.84
C MET A 297 -11.71 16.85 7.55
N LEU A 298 -11.99 15.98 6.57
CA LEU A 298 -12.66 16.37 5.33
C LEU A 298 -14.03 16.97 5.62
N ASP A 299 -14.80 16.33 6.51
CA ASP A 299 -16.11 16.84 6.94
C ASP A 299 -15.99 18.13 7.75
N MET A 300 -15.00 18.28 8.63
CA MET A 300 -14.91 19.44 9.52
C MET A 300 -14.28 20.68 8.86
N PHE A 301 -13.28 20.50 7.99
CA PHE A 301 -12.40 21.57 7.54
C PHE A 301 -12.33 21.75 6.01
N PHE A 302 -12.74 20.75 5.22
CA PHE A 302 -12.53 20.74 3.76
C PHE A 302 -13.84 20.51 2.97
N ARG A 303 -14.99 20.97 3.47
CA ARG A 303 -16.27 20.84 2.73
C ARG A 303 -16.29 21.64 1.43
N ASP A 304 -15.67 22.82 1.44
CA ASP A 304 -15.72 23.78 0.32
C ASP A 304 -14.36 23.95 -0.40
N THR A 305 -13.32 23.25 0.05
CA THR A 305 -11.96 23.34 -0.49
C THR A 305 -11.42 21.96 -0.79
N SER A 306 -10.71 21.82 -1.92
CA SER A 306 -10.09 20.55 -2.27
C SER A 306 -8.88 20.25 -1.38
N VAL A 307 -8.92 19.13 -0.65
CA VAL A 307 -7.78 18.63 0.13
C VAL A 307 -6.54 18.35 -0.74
N LEU A 308 -6.73 18.17 -2.06
CA LEU A 308 -5.63 17.90 -2.99
C LEU A 308 -4.70 19.11 -3.22
N GLU A 309 -5.09 20.31 -2.78
CA GLU A 309 -4.20 21.49 -2.77
C GLU A 309 -2.98 21.28 -1.85
N TYR A 310 -3.07 20.36 -0.90
CA TYR A 310 -2.01 20.01 0.04
C TYR A 310 -1.20 18.77 -0.39
N ALA A 311 -1.52 18.19 -1.55
CA ALA A 311 -0.89 16.97 -2.03
C ALA A 311 0.60 17.17 -2.38
N GLY A 312 1.40 16.14 -2.14
CA GLY A 312 2.84 16.13 -2.38
C GLY A 312 3.68 16.62 -1.19
N THR A 313 3.05 17.14 -0.13
CA THR A 313 3.73 17.56 1.09
C THR A 313 3.76 16.41 2.11
N ILE A 314 4.93 15.82 2.32
CA ILE A 314 5.16 14.79 3.35
C ILE A 314 5.84 15.44 4.55
N VAL A 315 5.33 15.20 5.76
CA VAL A 315 5.87 15.79 6.98
C VAL A 315 7.36 15.47 7.14
N ASP A 316 8.14 16.50 7.50
CA ASP A 316 9.61 16.50 7.63
C ASP A 316 10.40 16.45 6.30
N LEU A 317 9.75 16.23 5.16
CA LEU A 317 10.40 16.13 3.85
C LEU A 317 10.08 17.31 2.92
N ALA A 318 9.33 18.30 3.40
CA ALA A 318 8.90 19.49 2.68
C ALA A 318 9.04 20.76 3.54
#